data_AF-A0A9D5SN42-F1
#
_entry.id   AF-A0A9D5SN42-F1
#
_cell.length_a   1.000
_cell.length_b   1.000
_cell.length_c   1.000
_cell.angle_alpha   90.00
_cell.angle_beta   90.00
_cell.angle_gamma   90.00
#
_symmetry.space_group_name_H-M   'P 1'
#
loop_
_entity.id
_entity.type
_entity.pdbx_description
1 polymer ?
#
loop_
_entity_poly.entity_id
_entity_poly.type
_entity_poly.pdbx_seq_one_letter_code
_entity_poly.pdbx_strand_id
1 'polypeptide(L)'
;MYYRQGLLDKLEKKCGWLAIRNLMLILVGAMAIVFIMDRMLMPMTGVSLAYTLNFDRAAILSGQVWRIFTFLFLPPEYNLLFLVILLYLYYLIGTTLENQWGAFGFTVYYLLGVVGAIISGFITGYATNEYLNLSLMFAFAMLNPNFELLLFFFIPVKMKWLALIDAVGFVLLFVLESWAGRLSLIFAVINVFIFFTPHFIDWVKSLWRRWKWRQNFKK
;
A
#
# COMPACT_ATOMS: atom_id res chain seq x y z
N MET A 1 13.86 -12.81 14.49
CA MET A 1 12.44 -12.41 14.45
C MET A 1 12.34 -11.00 15.09
N TYR A 2 12.66 -9.95 14.32
CA TYR A 2 13.18 -8.68 14.87
C TYR A 2 12.21 -7.47 14.73
N TYR A 3 10.90 -7.70 14.59
CA TYR A 3 9.96 -6.62 14.24
C TYR A 3 8.62 -6.65 15.02
N ARG A 4 8.60 -7.17 16.25
CA ARG A 4 7.39 -7.19 17.10
C ARG A 4 7.52 -6.16 18.21
N GLN A 5 6.76 -5.09 18.06
CA GLN A 5 6.63 -4.02 19.05
C GLN A 5 5.54 -4.40 20.06
N GLY A 6 5.74 -4.05 21.33
CA GLY A 6 4.81 -4.41 22.41
C GLY A 6 3.38 -3.86 22.27
N LEU A 7 3.10 -2.90 21.38
CA LEU A 7 1.75 -2.42 21.08
C LEU A 7 1.04 -3.34 20.07
N LEU A 8 1.72 -3.73 18.99
CA LEU A 8 1.22 -4.73 18.04
C LEU A 8 1.00 -6.08 18.71
N ASP A 9 1.90 -6.50 19.62
CA ASP A 9 1.70 -7.75 20.36
C ASP A 9 0.50 -7.68 21.32
N LYS A 10 0.22 -6.52 21.91
CA LYS A 10 -0.99 -6.31 22.74
C LYS A 10 -2.25 -6.31 21.90
N LEU A 11 -2.22 -5.69 20.73
CA LEU A 11 -3.33 -5.68 19.78
C LEU A 11 -3.58 -7.08 19.21
N GLU A 12 -2.53 -7.82 18.85
CA GLU A 12 -2.65 -9.20 18.36
C GLU A 12 -3.26 -10.13 19.41
N LYS A 13 -2.88 -9.98 20.68
CA LYS A 13 -3.50 -10.74 21.78
C LYS A 13 -5.01 -10.49 21.93
N LYS A 14 -5.49 -9.30 21.57
CA LYS A 14 -6.93 -8.93 21.67
C LYS A 14 -7.69 -9.15 20.36
N CYS A 15 -7.04 -8.94 19.24
CA CYS A 15 -7.63 -8.78 17.91
C CYS A 15 -6.99 -9.70 16.86
N GLY A 16 -6.28 -10.76 17.27
CA GLY A 16 -5.57 -11.67 16.37
C GLY A 16 -6.46 -12.37 15.33
N TRP A 17 -7.78 -12.38 15.54
CA TRP A 17 -8.77 -12.85 14.57
C TRP A 17 -8.80 -12.01 13.27
N LEU A 18 -8.29 -10.78 13.29
CA LEU A 18 -8.13 -9.94 12.08
C LEU A 18 -6.97 -10.36 11.17
N ALA A 19 -6.14 -11.34 11.56
CA ALA A 19 -5.02 -11.77 10.75
C ALA A 19 -5.50 -12.54 9.49
N ILE A 20 -5.43 -11.90 8.33
CA ILE A 20 -5.73 -12.54 7.05
C ILE A 20 -4.42 -13.03 6.45
N ARG A 21 -4.30 -14.35 6.26
CA ARG A 21 -3.14 -14.96 5.61
C ARG A 21 -3.22 -14.81 4.10
N ASN A 22 -2.09 -14.53 3.46
CA ASN A 22 -1.98 -14.34 2.01
C ASN A 22 -2.90 -13.21 1.50
N LEU A 23 -3.04 -12.12 2.27
CA LEU A 23 -3.96 -11.03 1.96
C LEU A 23 -3.71 -10.46 0.56
N MET A 24 -2.43 -10.25 0.19
CA MET A 24 -2.10 -9.71 -1.12
C MET A 24 -2.34 -10.68 -2.27
N LEU A 25 -2.28 -12.00 -2.03
CA LEU A 25 -2.67 -12.99 -3.05
C LEU A 25 -4.16 -12.87 -3.38
N ILE A 26 -4.99 -12.72 -2.34
CA ILE A 26 -6.45 -12.56 -2.50
C ILE A 26 -6.75 -11.29 -3.30
N LEU A 27 -6.11 -10.18 -2.95
CA LEU A 27 -6.29 -8.89 -3.62
C LEU A 27 -5.85 -8.94 -5.09
N VAL A 28 -4.64 -9.44 -5.35
CA VAL A 28 -4.11 -9.56 -6.72
C VAL A 28 -4.94 -10.52 -7.57
N GLY A 29 -5.40 -11.64 -6.98
CA GLY A 29 -6.31 -12.57 -7.67
C GLY A 29 -7.63 -11.92 -8.04
N ALA A 30 -8.22 -11.14 -7.14
CA ALA A 30 -9.44 -10.38 -7.40
C ALA A 30 -9.23 -9.31 -8.50
N MET A 31 -8.10 -8.60 -8.48
CA MET A 31 -7.73 -7.64 -9.54
C MET A 31 -7.64 -8.32 -10.92
N ALA A 32 -7.01 -9.50 -10.99
CA ALA A 32 -6.94 -10.27 -12.23
C ALA A 32 -8.32 -10.69 -12.73
N ILE A 33 -9.22 -11.12 -11.83
CA ILE A 33 -10.59 -11.48 -12.16
C ILE A 33 -11.36 -10.27 -12.71
N VAL A 34 -11.29 -9.13 -12.01
CA VAL A 34 -11.94 -7.88 -12.46
C VAL A 34 -11.45 -7.48 -13.85
N PHE A 35 -10.13 -7.53 -14.09
CA PHE A 35 -9.58 -7.24 -15.41
C PHE A 35 -10.10 -8.17 -16.50
N ILE A 36 -10.08 -9.48 -16.27
CA ILE A 36 -10.56 -10.47 -17.25
C ILE A 36 -12.05 -10.26 -17.53
N MET A 37 -12.85 -10.09 -16.49
CA MET A 37 -14.29 -9.85 -16.61
C MET A 37 -14.58 -8.56 -17.38
N ASP A 38 -13.85 -7.48 -17.10
CA ASP A 38 -14.02 -6.21 -17.82
C ASP A 38 -13.70 -6.36 -19.31
N ARG A 39 -12.63 -7.10 -19.65
CA ARG A 39 -12.25 -7.40 -21.05
C ARG A 39 -13.26 -8.27 -21.78
N MET A 40 -14.00 -9.12 -21.08
CA MET A 40 -15.04 -9.96 -21.66
C MET A 40 -16.38 -9.22 -21.77
N LEU A 41 -16.77 -8.49 -20.73
CA LEU A 41 -18.09 -7.86 -20.63
C LEU A 41 -18.19 -6.55 -21.41
N MET A 42 -17.14 -5.72 -21.40
CA MET A 42 -17.18 -4.40 -22.04
C MET A 42 -17.51 -4.47 -23.54
N PRO A 43 -16.92 -5.38 -24.35
CA PRO A 43 -17.31 -5.52 -25.76
C PRO A 43 -18.74 -6.04 -25.97
N MET A 44 -19.29 -6.77 -25.00
CA MET A 44 -20.61 -7.41 -25.11
C MET A 44 -21.76 -6.51 -24.63
N THR A 45 -21.54 -5.73 -23.57
CA THR A 45 -22.59 -4.94 -22.89
C THR A 45 -22.36 -3.44 -22.98
N GLY A 46 -21.16 -2.99 -23.35
CA GLY A 46 -20.76 -1.58 -23.29
C GLY A 46 -20.52 -1.05 -21.88
N VAL A 47 -20.61 -1.90 -20.84
CA VAL A 47 -20.47 -1.49 -19.43
C VAL A 47 -19.09 -1.90 -18.92
N SER A 48 -18.36 -0.94 -18.33
CA SER A 48 -17.13 -1.23 -17.59
C SER A 48 -17.45 -1.68 -16.17
N LEU A 49 -17.02 -2.89 -15.83
CA LEU A 49 -17.07 -3.43 -14.48
C LEU A 49 -16.11 -2.67 -13.55
N ALA A 50 -14.94 -2.23 -14.04
CA ALA A 50 -14.05 -1.38 -13.26
C ALA A 50 -14.73 -0.06 -12.84
N TYR A 51 -15.51 0.56 -13.73
CA TYR A 51 -16.29 1.76 -13.42
C TYR A 51 -17.42 1.53 -12.41
N THR A 52 -18.05 0.35 -12.39
CA THR A 52 -19.12 0.07 -11.41
C THR A 52 -18.57 -0.25 -10.02
N LEU A 53 -17.32 -0.71 -9.95
CA LEU A 53 -16.62 -1.05 -8.72
C LEU A 53 -15.80 0.11 -8.14
N ASN A 54 -15.53 1.17 -8.91
CA ASN A 54 -14.73 2.29 -8.43
C ASN A 54 -15.39 3.05 -7.29
N PHE A 55 -14.56 3.64 -6.44
CA PHE A 55 -15.05 4.47 -5.35
C PHE A 55 -15.60 5.77 -5.93
N ASP A 56 -16.91 5.97 -5.79
CA ASP A 56 -17.60 7.20 -6.15
C ASP A 56 -18.49 7.59 -4.98
N ARG A 57 -18.19 8.74 -4.37
CA ARG A 57 -18.95 9.23 -3.21
C ARG A 57 -20.43 9.45 -3.52
N ALA A 58 -20.76 10.02 -4.68
CA ALA A 58 -22.15 10.30 -5.04
C ALA A 58 -22.94 9.01 -5.22
N ALA A 59 -22.35 8.02 -5.90
CA ALA A 59 -22.96 6.70 -6.07
C ALA A 59 -23.11 5.94 -4.75
N ILE A 60 -22.13 6.05 -3.84
CA ILE A 60 -22.21 5.47 -2.49
C ILE A 60 -23.38 6.08 -1.73
N LEU A 61 -23.52 7.41 -1.74
CA LEU A 61 -24.61 8.12 -1.08
C LEU A 61 -25.98 7.82 -1.72
N SER A 62 -26.03 7.45 -3.00
CA SER A 62 -27.24 6.99 -3.68
C SER A 62 -27.54 5.49 -3.50
N GLY A 63 -26.82 4.79 -2.59
CA GLY A 63 -27.11 3.40 -2.22
C GLY A 63 -26.14 2.34 -2.76
N GLN A 64 -25.12 2.71 -3.55
CA GLN A 64 -24.11 1.77 -4.06
C GLN A 64 -23.00 1.51 -3.02
N VAL A 65 -23.38 0.99 -1.86
CA VAL A 65 -22.48 0.85 -0.68
C VAL A 65 -21.30 -0.11 -0.90
N TRP A 66 -21.41 -1.03 -1.87
CA TRP A 66 -20.32 -1.95 -2.20
C TRP A 66 -19.05 -1.23 -2.68
N ARG A 67 -19.18 -0.04 -3.29
CA ARG A 67 -18.08 0.80 -3.77
C ARG A 67 -17.07 1.21 -2.68
N ILE A 68 -17.48 1.15 -1.41
CA ILE A 68 -16.61 1.38 -0.25
C ILE A 68 -15.51 0.31 -0.15
N PHE A 69 -15.75 -0.91 -0.64
CA PHE A 69 -14.78 -2.01 -0.56
C PHE A 69 -14.29 -2.48 -1.93
N THR A 70 -15.12 -2.37 -2.97
CA THR A 70 -14.79 -2.94 -4.28
C THR A 70 -13.65 -2.22 -4.99
N PHE A 71 -13.39 -0.95 -4.67
CA PHE A 71 -12.28 -0.19 -5.22
C PHE A 71 -10.91 -0.82 -4.93
N LEU A 72 -10.82 -1.64 -3.87
CA LEU A 72 -9.60 -2.37 -3.50
C LEU A 72 -9.20 -3.40 -4.56
N PHE A 73 -10.17 -3.94 -5.29
CA PHE A 73 -9.98 -5.00 -6.28
C PHE A 73 -9.80 -4.47 -7.70
N LEU A 74 -9.67 -3.15 -7.88
CA LEU A 74 -9.46 -2.59 -9.21
C LEU A 74 -8.04 -2.92 -9.72
N PRO A 75 -7.92 -3.48 -10.92
CA PRO A 75 -6.61 -3.68 -11.54
C PRO A 75 -6.00 -2.32 -11.92
N PRO A 76 -4.66 -2.19 -11.86
CA PRO A 76 -4.00 -1.00 -12.38
C PRO A 76 -4.20 -0.91 -13.91
N GLU A 77 -4.50 0.29 -14.40
CA GLU A 77 -4.88 0.53 -15.80
C GLU A 77 -3.65 0.57 -16.73
N TYR A 78 -3.19 -0.61 -17.15
CA TYR A 78 -2.07 -0.76 -18.08
C TYR A 78 -2.35 -1.83 -19.15
N ASN A 79 -1.49 -1.88 -20.17
CA ASN A 79 -1.46 -2.99 -21.12
C ASN A 79 -1.26 -4.33 -20.39
N LEU A 80 -1.78 -5.43 -20.96
CA LEU A 80 -1.77 -6.77 -20.36
C LEU A 80 -0.40 -7.17 -19.80
N LEU A 81 0.67 -6.91 -20.55
CA LEU A 81 2.04 -7.24 -20.14
C LEU A 81 2.46 -6.49 -18.87
N PHE A 82 2.18 -5.19 -18.80
CA PHE A 82 2.47 -4.37 -17.61
C PHE A 82 1.59 -4.75 -16.43
N LEU A 83 0.32 -5.06 -16.67
CA LEU A 83 -0.59 -5.54 -15.64
C LEU A 83 -0.02 -6.79 -14.97
N VAL A 84 0.37 -7.81 -15.73
CA VAL A 84 0.92 -9.06 -15.18
C VAL A 84 2.16 -8.78 -14.33
N ILE A 85 3.04 -7.89 -14.79
CA ILE A 85 4.23 -7.49 -14.04
C ILE A 85 3.85 -6.78 -12.74
N LEU A 86 2.92 -5.82 -12.77
CA LEU A 86 2.48 -5.09 -11.58
C LEU A 86 1.79 -6.00 -10.56
N LEU A 87 0.93 -6.91 -11.02
CA LEU A 87 0.28 -7.89 -10.16
C LEU A 87 1.31 -8.82 -9.50
N TYR A 88 2.33 -9.27 -10.24
CA TYR A 88 3.45 -10.02 -9.68
C TYR A 88 4.22 -9.20 -8.63
N LEU A 89 4.50 -7.92 -8.90
CA LEU A 89 5.18 -7.02 -7.97
C LEU A 89 4.37 -6.80 -6.69
N TYR A 90 3.07 -6.54 -6.81
CA TYR A 90 2.16 -6.38 -5.67
C TYR A 90 2.12 -7.65 -4.80
N TYR A 91 2.02 -8.82 -5.43
CA TYR A 91 2.07 -10.09 -4.73
C TYR A 91 3.41 -10.31 -4.01
N LEU A 92 4.54 -10.05 -4.68
CA LEU A 92 5.87 -10.24 -4.12
C LEU A 92 6.12 -9.30 -2.93
N ILE A 93 5.85 -8.01 -3.11
CA ILE A 93 5.98 -6.98 -2.06
C ILE A 93 5.10 -7.36 -0.86
N GLY A 94 3.83 -7.66 -1.14
CA GLY A 94 2.85 -8.06 -0.15
C GLY A 94 3.28 -9.25 0.69
N THR A 95 3.60 -10.35 0.02
CA THR A 95 3.98 -11.61 0.67
C THR A 95 5.28 -11.45 1.47
N THR A 96 6.23 -10.65 0.96
CA THR A 96 7.49 -10.42 1.69
C THR A 96 7.27 -9.58 2.95
N LEU A 97 6.43 -8.55 2.87
CA LEU A 97 6.04 -7.76 4.05
C LEU A 97 5.24 -8.60 5.05
N GLU A 98 4.31 -9.43 4.58
CA GLU A 98 3.55 -10.36 5.42
C GLU A 98 4.46 -11.35 6.15
N ASN A 99 5.49 -11.88 5.47
CA ASN A 99 6.48 -12.76 6.08
C ASN A 99 7.38 -12.04 7.11
N GLN A 100 7.69 -10.77 6.90
CA GLN A 100 8.53 -9.98 7.81
C GLN A 100 7.78 -9.49 9.05
N TRP A 101 6.50 -9.11 8.90
CA TRP A 101 5.68 -8.53 9.96
C TRP A 101 4.70 -9.52 10.61
N GLY A 102 4.48 -10.67 9.97
CA GLY A 102 3.39 -11.60 10.30
C GLY A 102 2.04 -11.14 9.73
N ALA A 103 1.14 -12.10 9.53
CA ALA A 103 -0.19 -11.88 8.94
C ALA A 103 -1.02 -10.80 9.65
N PHE A 104 -0.99 -10.75 10.98
CA PHE A 104 -1.69 -9.73 11.76
C PHE A 104 -1.12 -8.32 11.50
N GLY A 105 0.19 -8.14 11.62
CA GLY A 105 0.84 -6.84 11.43
C GLY A 105 0.62 -6.29 10.02
N PHE A 106 0.74 -7.17 9.02
CA PHE A 106 0.47 -6.82 7.63
C PHE A 106 -0.99 -6.45 7.38
N THR A 107 -1.93 -7.22 7.92
CA THR A 107 -3.37 -6.94 7.75
C THR A 107 -3.75 -5.62 8.42
N VAL A 108 -3.25 -5.35 9.63
CA VAL A 108 -3.48 -4.05 10.30
C VAL A 108 -2.90 -2.89 9.49
N TYR A 109 -1.68 -3.03 8.97
CA TYR A 109 -1.07 -2.01 8.12
C TYR A 109 -1.91 -1.71 6.87
N TYR A 110 -2.38 -2.77 6.20
CA TYR A 110 -3.21 -2.63 5.01
C TYR A 110 -4.56 -1.98 5.35
N LEU A 111 -5.24 -2.45 6.40
CA LEU A 111 -6.54 -1.92 6.84
C LEU A 111 -6.47 -0.45 7.28
N LEU A 112 -5.39 -0.04 7.96
CA LEU A 112 -5.18 1.38 8.30
C LEU A 112 -5.08 2.24 7.05
N GLY A 113 -4.37 1.74 6.02
CA GLY A 113 -4.33 2.37 4.71
C GLY A 113 -5.72 2.47 4.09
N VAL A 114 -6.49 1.37 4.08
CA VAL A 114 -7.85 1.33 3.53
C VAL A 114 -8.76 2.33 4.23
N VAL A 115 -8.72 2.41 5.56
CA VAL A 115 -9.51 3.39 6.33
C VAL A 115 -9.11 4.82 5.96
N GLY A 116 -7.82 5.10 5.85
CA GLY A 116 -7.33 6.40 5.39
C GLY A 116 -7.81 6.75 3.98
N ALA A 117 -7.76 5.79 3.06
CA ALA A 117 -8.25 5.96 1.69
C ALA A 117 -9.77 6.20 1.64
N ILE A 118 -10.56 5.48 2.44
CA ILE A 118 -12.02 5.67 2.51
C ILE A 118 -12.36 7.05 3.09
N ILE A 119 -11.72 7.47 4.19
CA ILE A 119 -11.92 8.79 4.78
C ILE A 119 -11.60 9.87 3.76
N SER A 120 -10.45 9.74 3.08
CA SER A 120 -10.09 10.66 2.01
C SER A 120 -11.12 10.63 0.88
N GLY A 121 -11.59 9.45 0.46
CA GLY A 121 -12.61 9.31 -0.58
C GLY A 121 -13.93 10.02 -0.25
N PHE A 122 -14.39 9.96 1.00
CA PHE A 122 -15.59 10.70 1.41
C PHE A 122 -15.38 12.23 1.42
N ILE A 123 -14.18 12.70 1.74
CA ILE A 123 -13.85 14.14 1.69
C ILE A 123 -13.74 14.62 0.25
N THR A 124 -13.04 13.85 -0.58
CA THR A 124 -12.54 14.26 -1.90
C THR A 124 -13.46 13.87 -3.06
N GLY A 125 -14.25 12.82 -2.89
CA GLY A 125 -15.16 12.28 -3.90
C GLY A 125 -14.70 10.95 -4.53
N TYR A 126 -13.40 10.63 -4.45
CA TYR A 126 -12.83 9.43 -5.06
C TYR A 126 -11.73 8.80 -4.19
N ALA A 127 -11.57 7.47 -4.26
CA ALA A 127 -10.50 6.74 -3.61
C ALA A 127 -9.91 5.69 -4.56
N THR A 128 -8.60 5.50 -4.49
CA THR A 128 -7.87 4.53 -5.32
C THR A 128 -7.04 3.60 -4.45
N ASN A 129 -6.84 2.38 -4.92
CA ASN A 129 -5.94 1.41 -4.27
C ASN A 129 -4.46 1.66 -4.64
N GLU A 130 -4.18 2.52 -5.62
CA GLU A 130 -2.83 2.92 -6.02
C GLU A 130 -2.04 3.48 -4.85
N TYR A 131 -2.65 4.33 -4.04
CA TYR A 131 -2.00 4.91 -2.88
C TYR A 131 -1.69 3.87 -1.78
N LEU A 132 -2.50 2.80 -1.69
CA LEU A 132 -2.21 1.66 -0.81
C LEU A 132 -1.00 0.87 -1.31
N ASN A 133 -0.95 0.61 -2.61
CA ASN A 133 0.17 -0.09 -3.25
C ASN A 133 1.47 0.71 -3.18
N LEU A 134 1.40 2.03 -3.33
CA LEU A 134 2.51 2.96 -3.13
C LEU A 134 3.02 2.95 -1.69
N SER A 135 2.10 2.98 -0.71
CA SER A 135 2.43 2.82 0.72
C SER A 135 3.16 1.50 0.97
N LEU A 136 2.69 0.39 0.37
CA LEU A 136 3.35 -0.92 0.46
C LEU A 136 4.75 -0.91 -0.19
N MET A 137 4.89 -0.29 -1.35
CA MET A 137 6.17 -0.23 -2.05
C MET A 137 7.20 0.58 -1.26
N PHE A 138 6.81 1.71 -0.66
CA PHE A 138 7.69 2.46 0.24
C PHE A 138 8.11 1.66 1.47
N ALA A 139 7.15 0.99 2.12
CA ALA A 139 7.45 0.13 3.26
C ALA A 139 8.46 -0.97 2.89
N PHE A 140 8.26 -1.61 1.73
CA PHE A 140 9.16 -2.64 1.26
C PHE A 140 10.54 -2.12 0.90
N ALA A 141 10.63 -0.96 0.24
CA ALA A 141 11.90 -0.34 -0.11
C ALA A 141 12.71 0.11 1.12
N MET A 142 12.04 0.54 2.20
CA MET A 142 12.71 0.84 3.46
C MET A 142 13.32 -0.39 4.12
N LEU A 143 12.63 -1.53 4.07
CA LEU A 143 13.09 -2.78 4.69
C LEU A 143 14.12 -3.51 3.82
N ASN A 144 13.94 -3.48 2.50
CA ASN A 144 14.72 -4.27 1.55
C ASN A 144 15.27 -3.39 0.40
N PRO A 145 16.04 -2.32 0.69
CA PRO A 145 16.48 -1.35 -0.34
C PRO A 145 17.41 -1.94 -1.40
N ASN A 146 18.17 -2.97 -1.02
CA ASN A 146 19.11 -3.67 -1.89
C ASN A 146 18.51 -4.91 -2.57
N PHE A 147 17.22 -5.21 -2.35
CA PHE A 147 16.54 -6.31 -3.02
C PHE A 147 16.47 -6.03 -4.53
N GLU A 148 16.88 -7.02 -5.32
CA GLU A 148 16.92 -6.94 -6.78
C GLU A 148 15.70 -7.62 -7.38
N LEU A 149 14.90 -6.83 -8.08
CA LEU A 149 13.76 -7.29 -8.85
C LEU A 149 14.17 -7.48 -10.31
N LEU A 150 13.85 -8.64 -10.88
CA LEU A 150 14.02 -8.91 -12.30
C LEU A 150 12.84 -8.33 -13.09
N LEU A 151 12.97 -7.06 -13.49
CA LEU A 151 12.00 -6.36 -14.32
C LEU A 151 11.99 -6.97 -15.73
N PHE A 152 10.80 -7.27 -16.25
CA PHE A 152 10.60 -8.07 -17.47
C PHE A 152 11.31 -9.43 -17.45
N PHE A 153 11.63 -9.99 -16.27
CA PHE A 153 12.44 -11.22 -16.12
C PHE A 153 13.90 -11.13 -16.61
N PHE A 154 14.37 -9.97 -17.07
CA PHE A 154 15.73 -9.82 -17.63
C PHE A 154 16.54 -8.67 -17.01
N ILE A 155 15.90 -7.61 -16.51
CA ILE A 155 16.59 -6.39 -16.04
C ILE A 155 16.57 -6.37 -14.50
N PRO A 156 17.69 -6.65 -13.81
CA PRO A 156 17.75 -6.53 -12.36
C PRO A 156 17.72 -5.06 -11.94
N VAL A 157 16.69 -4.65 -11.21
CA VAL A 157 16.51 -3.30 -10.67
C VAL A 157 16.39 -3.36 -9.16
N LYS A 158 17.18 -2.56 -8.45
CA LYS A 158 17.08 -2.48 -6.99
C LYS A 158 15.82 -1.74 -6.56
N MET A 159 15.17 -2.23 -5.51
CA MET A 159 13.94 -1.62 -4.96
C MET A 159 14.06 -0.14 -4.67
N LYS A 160 15.21 0.32 -4.16
CA LYS A 160 15.44 1.74 -3.88
C LYS A 160 15.26 2.65 -5.10
N TRP A 161 15.55 2.15 -6.30
CA TRP A 161 15.39 2.91 -7.54
C TRP A 161 13.95 2.93 -8.00
N LEU A 162 13.23 1.80 -7.87
CA LEU A 162 11.80 1.74 -8.18
C LEU A 162 10.99 2.64 -7.23
N ALA A 163 11.28 2.59 -5.93
CA ALA A 163 10.66 3.48 -4.97
C ALA A 163 11.01 4.95 -5.21
N LEU A 164 12.20 5.25 -5.75
CA LEU A 164 12.55 6.62 -6.14
C LEU A 164 11.72 7.10 -7.34
N ILE A 165 11.54 6.25 -8.36
CA ILE A 165 10.68 6.56 -9.52
C ILE A 165 9.25 6.82 -9.05
N ASP A 166 8.73 5.95 -8.18
CA ASP A 166 7.39 6.10 -7.62
C ASP A 166 7.27 7.34 -6.72
N ALA A 167 8.30 7.69 -5.94
CA ALA A 167 8.34 8.93 -5.18
C ALA A 167 8.33 10.17 -6.07
N VAL A 168 9.04 10.15 -7.20
CA VAL A 168 8.99 11.25 -8.16
C VAL A 168 7.60 11.33 -8.79
N GLY A 169 7.00 10.20 -9.18
CA GLY A 169 5.63 10.15 -9.67
C GLY A 169 4.63 10.70 -8.66
N PHE A 170 4.77 10.33 -7.39
CA PHE A 170 3.99 10.86 -6.28
C PHE A 170 4.10 12.38 -6.15
N VAL A 171 5.31 12.94 -6.20
CA VAL A 171 5.52 14.40 -6.09
C VAL A 171 4.91 15.12 -7.29
N LEU A 172 5.06 14.58 -8.49
CA LEU A 172 4.44 15.15 -9.70
C LEU A 172 2.91 15.14 -9.59
N LEU A 173 2.32 14.01 -9.21
CA LEU A 173 0.89 13.91 -8.96
C LEU A 173 0.45 14.89 -7.87
N PHE A 174 1.19 15.01 -6.77
CA PHE A 174 0.87 15.95 -5.68
C PHE A 174 0.80 17.41 -6.14
N VAL A 175 1.69 17.82 -7.05
CA VAL A 175 1.72 19.18 -7.60
C VAL A 175 0.55 19.41 -8.56
N LEU A 176 0.27 18.44 -9.43
CA LEU A 176 -0.75 18.54 -10.48
C LEU A 176 -2.18 18.30 -9.98
N GLU A 177 -2.33 17.57 -8.88
CA GLU A 177 -3.61 17.20 -8.33
C GLU A 177 -4.33 18.35 -7.63
N SER A 178 -5.65 18.22 -7.59
CA SER A 178 -6.51 19.07 -6.77
C SER A 178 -6.17 18.92 -5.28
N TRP A 179 -6.59 19.88 -4.45
CA TRP A 179 -6.49 19.75 -2.99
C TRP A 179 -7.13 18.46 -2.46
N ALA A 180 -8.12 17.93 -3.20
CA ALA A 180 -8.71 16.65 -2.94
C ALA A 180 -7.71 15.50 -3.12
N GLY A 181 -7.06 15.37 -4.29
CA GLY A 181 -6.06 14.32 -4.53
C GLY A 181 -4.86 14.38 -3.59
N ARG A 182 -4.44 15.59 -3.19
CA ARG A 182 -3.36 15.80 -2.21
C ARG A 182 -3.65 15.16 -0.85
N LEU A 183 -4.89 15.18 -0.37
CA LEU A 183 -5.25 14.58 0.91
C LEU A 183 -5.05 13.06 0.89
N SER A 184 -5.49 12.39 -0.17
CA SER A 184 -5.34 10.94 -0.33
C SER A 184 -3.86 10.51 -0.33
N LEU A 185 -3.02 11.29 -1.01
CA LEU A 185 -1.56 11.12 -1.04
C LEU A 185 -0.93 11.29 0.35
N ILE A 186 -1.37 12.31 1.11
CA ILE A 186 -0.89 12.54 2.49
C ILE A 186 -1.25 11.35 3.40
N PHE A 187 -2.49 10.83 3.31
CA PHE A 187 -2.90 9.68 4.12
C PHE A 187 -2.06 8.43 3.84
N ALA A 188 -1.69 8.19 2.58
CA ALA A 188 -0.83 7.07 2.22
C ALA A 188 0.57 7.21 2.84
N VAL A 189 1.15 8.40 2.80
CA VAL A 189 2.44 8.69 3.43
C VAL A 189 2.35 8.56 4.96
N ILE A 190 1.28 9.09 5.56
CA ILE A 190 1.01 8.95 6.99
C ILE A 190 0.93 7.48 7.40
N ASN A 191 0.30 6.61 6.60
CA ASN A 191 0.21 5.18 6.89
C ASN A 191 1.61 4.54 7.03
N VAL A 192 2.53 4.84 6.10
CA VAL A 192 3.93 4.41 6.19
C VAL A 192 4.58 4.96 7.46
N PHE A 193 4.41 6.26 7.73
CA PHE A 193 5.00 6.88 8.92
C PHE A 193 4.48 6.24 10.20
N ILE A 194 3.17 6.01 10.37
CA ILE A 194 2.60 5.42 11.60
C ILE A 194 3.25 4.07 11.90
N PHE A 195 3.44 3.22 10.89
CA PHE A 195 3.99 1.88 11.09
C PHE A 195 5.51 1.88 11.32
N PHE A 196 6.24 2.79 10.67
CA PHE A 196 7.70 2.91 10.80
C PHE A 196 8.18 3.89 11.89
N THR A 197 7.27 4.69 12.46
CA THR A 197 7.59 5.69 13.52
C THR A 197 8.29 5.07 14.72
N PRO A 198 7.89 3.91 15.26
CA PRO A 198 8.57 3.37 16.44
C PRO A 198 10.01 2.94 16.12
N HIS A 199 10.28 2.47 14.90
CA HIS A 199 11.64 2.19 14.44
C HIS A 199 12.46 3.47 14.28
N PHE A 200 11.87 4.54 13.74
CA PHE A 200 12.52 5.85 13.65
C PHE A 200 12.84 6.42 15.05
N ILE A 201 11.91 6.32 16.00
CA ILE A 201 12.10 6.75 17.39
C ILE A 201 13.21 5.95 18.06
N ASP A 202 13.26 4.63 17.89
CA ASP A 202 14.30 3.79 18.48
C ASP A 202 15.67 4.03 17.85
N TRP A 203 15.71 4.28 16.54
CA TRP A 203 16.91 4.71 15.83
C TRP A 203 17.41 6.07 16.33
N VAL A 204 16.54 7.08 16.45
CA VAL A 204 16.88 8.41 17.01
C VAL A 204 17.34 8.28 18.47
N LYS A 205 16.65 7.49 19.30
CA LYS A 205 17.07 7.19 20.68
C LYS A 205 18.44 6.48 20.72
N SER A 206 18.75 5.62 19.75
CA SER A 206 20.05 4.96 19.65
C SER A 206 21.16 5.94 19.27
N LEU A 207 20.87 6.93 18.42
CA LEU A 207 21.79 7.98 18.04
C LEU A 207 22.02 8.95 19.19
N TRP A 208 20.95 9.34 19.90
CA TRP A 208 21.03 10.21 21.08
C TRP A 208 21.80 9.54 22.22
N ARG A 209 21.59 8.24 22.45
CA ARG A 209 22.41 7.45 23.37
C ARG A 209 23.88 7.46 22.94
N ARG A 210 24.18 7.14 21.67
CA ARG A 210 25.55 7.17 21.14
C ARG A 210 26.23 8.53 21.28
N TRP A 211 25.49 9.62 21.04
CA TRP A 211 25.98 10.99 21.22
C TRP A 211 26.27 11.31 22.69
N LYS A 212 25.36 10.94 23.60
CA LYS A 212 25.54 11.12 25.06
C LYS A 212 26.72 10.31 25.61
N TRP A 213 26.93 9.08 25.11
CA TRP A 213 28.10 8.27 25.42
C TRP A 213 29.41 8.91 24.93
N ARG A 214 29.46 9.46 23.71
CA ARG A 214 30.67 10.15 23.18
C ARG A 214 31.03 11.42 23.97
N GLN A 215 30.07 12.09 24.60
CA GLN A 215 30.34 13.25 25.45
C GLN A 215 30.90 12.86 26.82
N ASN A 216 30.50 11.70 27.37
CA ASN A 216 31.03 11.21 28.64
C ASN A 216 32.48 10.67 28.55
N PHE A 217 32.95 10.27 27.36
CA PHE A 217 34.34 9.83 27.13
C PHE A 217 35.32 10.98 26.78
N LYS A 218 34.84 12.24 26.80
CA LYS A 218 35.67 13.45 26.58
C LYS A 218 35.92 14.26 27.87
N LYS A 219 35.59 13.70 29.03
CA LYS A 219 35.97 14.18 30.36
C LYS A 219 36.94 13.18 30.98
#